data_AF-A0A4U2ZXV2-F1
#
_entry.id   AF-A0A4U2ZXV2-F1
#
_cell.length_a   1.000
_cell.length_b   1.000
_cell.length_c   1.000
_cell.angle_alpha   90.00
_cell.angle_beta   90.00
_cell.angle_gamma   90.00
#
_symmetry.space_group_name_H-M   'P 1'
#
loop_
_entity.id
_entity.type
_entity.pdbx_description
1 polymer ?
#
loop_
_entity_poly.entity_id
_entity_poly.type
_entity_poly.pdbx_seq_one_letter_code
_entity_poly.pdbx_strand_id
1 'polypeptide(L)'
;PFNQAGYSGTDKVIRFLIDLFIQAKFYTIFAFLFGVGFYIFMKNTEARGYPIYRLFSRRLCILLLFGLLHFIFLWYGDILHAYAIAGFVLLFFYKRSTKLIFITGCSFLLASYTLHVILFLHASPSIPEEIPKYYQYMFTGNTTNQTVNLFSNYLHQVKARLFFLMTQEFQQLLIGIPEYIGLFLIGLWAGKKNIFRR
;
A
#
# COMPACT_ATOMS: atom_id res chain seq x y z
N PRO A 1 -9.76 -12.40 -5.38
CA PRO A 1 -9.59 -13.83 -5.01
C PRO A 1 -10.64 -14.40 -4.04
N PHE A 2 -11.70 -13.66 -3.68
CA PHE A 2 -12.90 -14.23 -3.03
C PHE A 2 -13.84 -14.79 -4.10
N ASN A 3 -14.19 -16.08 -3.99
CA ASN A 3 -15.25 -16.79 -4.72
C ASN A 3 -15.73 -16.12 -6.02
N GLN A 4 -15.04 -16.34 -7.14
CA GLN A 4 -15.70 -16.20 -8.45
C GLN A 4 -16.87 -17.19 -8.61
N ALA A 5 -16.94 -18.22 -7.75
CA ALA A 5 -17.96 -19.25 -7.72
C ALA A 5 -19.31 -18.81 -7.11
N GLY A 6 -19.41 -17.61 -6.52
CA GLY A 6 -20.65 -17.13 -5.86
C GLY A 6 -21.35 -15.96 -6.53
N TYR A 7 -20.71 -15.29 -7.50
CA TYR A 7 -21.26 -14.12 -8.18
C TYR A 7 -21.82 -14.52 -9.53
N SER A 8 -23.11 -14.31 -9.77
CA SER A 8 -23.74 -14.55 -11.07
C SER A 8 -24.35 -13.26 -11.63
N GLY A 9 -24.44 -13.15 -12.95
CA GLY A 9 -25.07 -12.01 -13.63
C GLY A 9 -24.46 -10.65 -13.27
N THR A 10 -25.28 -9.78 -12.70
CA THR A 10 -24.96 -8.37 -12.40
C THR A 10 -23.86 -8.20 -11.36
N ASP A 11 -23.67 -9.17 -10.46
CA ASP A 11 -22.68 -9.05 -9.38
C ASP A 11 -21.24 -9.03 -9.90
N LYS A 12 -20.97 -9.76 -10.99
CA LYS A 12 -19.66 -9.73 -11.66
C LYS A 12 -19.39 -8.36 -12.28
N VAL A 13 -20.41 -7.74 -12.88
CA VAL A 13 -20.30 -6.41 -13.48
C VAL A 13 -20.08 -5.35 -12.40
N ILE A 14 -20.86 -5.40 -11.31
CA ILE A 14 -20.69 -4.51 -10.16
C ILE A 14 -19.29 -4.67 -9.58
N ARG A 15 -18.81 -5.91 -9.39
CA ARG A 15 -17.47 -6.15 -8.87
C ARG A 15 -16.38 -5.63 -9.78
N PHE A 16 -16.50 -5.86 -11.08
CA PHE A 16 -15.58 -5.31 -12.08
C PHE A 16 -15.55 -3.76 -12.02
N LEU A 17 -16.71 -3.12 -11.92
CA LEU A 17 -16.80 -1.67 -11.81
C LEU A 17 -16.16 -1.15 -10.51
N ILE A 18 -16.36 -1.84 -9.38
CA ILE A 18 -15.72 -1.49 -8.11
C ILE A 18 -14.19 -1.65 -8.21
N ASP A 19 -13.72 -2.78 -8.73
CA ASP A 19 -12.28 -3.04 -8.84
C ASP A 19 -11.61 -2.02 -9.79
N LEU A 20 -12.29 -1.63 -10.89
CA LEU A 20 -11.80 -0.69 -11.90
C LEU A 20 -11.87 0.79 -11.45
N PHE A 21 -12.99 1.23 -10.89
CA PHE A 21 -13.23 2.65 -10.60
C PHE A 21 -12.92 3.04 -9.15
N ILE A 22 -13.02 2.13 -8.21
CA ILE A 22 -12.89 2.43 -6.78
C ILE A 22 -11.49 2.00 -6.32
N GLN A 23 -11.21 0.70 -6.31
CA GLN A 23 -10.07 0.17 -5.56
C GLN A 23 -8.71 0.71 -6.02
N ALA A 24 -8.47 0.78 -7.33
CA ALA A 24 -7.21 1.31 -7.87
C ALA A 24 -7.04 2.83 -7.62
N LYS A 25 -8.12 3.61 -7.73
CA LYS A 25 -8.05 5.08 -7.68
C LYS A 25 -7.82 5.61 -6.27
N PHE A 26 -8.47 5.02 -5.26
CA PHE A 26 -8.34 5.49 -3.88
C PHE A 26 -6.89 5.42 -3.40
N TYR A 27 -6.25 4.29 -3.65
CA TYR A 27 -4.87 4.07 -3.24
C TYR A 27 -3.91 5.06 -3.94
N THR A 28 -4.05 5.33 -5.24
CA THR A 28 -3.20 6.31 -5.94
C THR A 28 -3.41 7.73 -5.41
N ILE A 29 -4.67 8.12 -5.15
CA ILE A 29 -5.01 9.43 -4.60
C ILE A 29 -4.44 9.58 -3.18
N PHE A 30 -4.61 8.59 -2.31
CA PHE A 30 -4.06 8.63 -0.95
C PHE A 30 -2.55 8.71 -0.96
N ALA A 31 -1.87 7.99 -1.84
CA ALA A 31 -0.42 8.06 -1.96
C ALA A 31 0.05 9.46 -2.40
N PHE A 32 -0.59 10.02 -3.44
CA PHE A 32 -0.30 11.38 -3.88
C PHE A 32 -0.55 12.40 -2.76
N LEU A 33 -1.68 12.31 -2.07
CA LEU A 33 -2.04 13.19 -0.95
C LEU A 33 -1.09 13.04 0.23
N PHE A 34 -0.57 11.84 0.50
CA PHE A 34 0.47 11.63 1.50
C PHE A 34 1.72 12.45 1.16
N GLY A 35 2.16 12.45 -0.11
CA GLY A 35 3.28 13.28 -0.58
C GLY A 35 3.05 14.79 -0.42
N VAL A 36 1.82 15.25 -0.71
CA VAL A 36 1.43 16.66 -0.49
C VAL A 36 1.40 17.00 1.00
N GLY A 37 0.78 16.14 1.82
CA GLY A 37 0.69 16.29 3.27
C GLY A 37 2.06 16.29 3.94
N PHE A 38 3.00 15.46 3.44
CA PHE A 38 4.40 15.49 3.83
C PHE A 38 5.02 16.86 3.57
N TYR A 39 4.87 17.42 2.37
CA TYR A 39 5.42 18.75 2.06
C TYR A 39 4.88 19.83 3.01
N ILE A 40 3.55 19.85 3.22
CA ILE A 40 2.88 20.81 4.11
C ILE A 40 3.42 20.67 5.53
N PHE A 41 3.51 19.44 6.05
CA PHE A 41 4.03 19.18 7.38
C PHE A 41 5.48 19.66 7.53
N MET A 42 6.34 19.30 6.58
CA MET A 42 7.77 19.64 6.63
C MET A 42 7.97 21.15 6.56
N LYS A 43 7.28 21.84 5.64
CA LYS A 43 7.32 23.30 5.51
C LYS A 43 6.87 24.02 6.78
N ASN A 44 5.74 23.59 7.37
CA ASN A 44 5.20 24.19 8.58
C ASN A 44 6.10 23.95 9.80
N THR A 45 6.73 22.77 9.87
CA THR A 45 7.63 22.41 10.96
C THR A 45 8.96 23.17 10.85
N GLU A 46 9.48 23.32 9.64
CA GLU A 46 10.68 24.12 9.34
C GLU A 46 10.47 25.60 9.65
N ALA A 47 9.32 26.17 9.28
CA ALA A 47 8.97 27.56 9.59
C ALA A 47 8.89 27.85 11.10
N ARG A 48 8.65 26.83 11.92
CA ARG A 48 8.62 26.92 13.39
C ARG A 48 9.98 26.61 14.04
N GLY A 49 11.02 26.30 13.26
CA GLY A 49 12.35 25.95 13.77
C GLY A 49 12.44 24.59 14.46
N TYR A 50 11.44 23.73 14.31
CA TYR A 50 11.41 22.41 14.94
C TYR A 50 12.24 21.37 14.15
N PRO A 51 12.72 20.28 14.81
CA PRO A 51 13.49 19.25 14.14
C PRO A 51 12.63 18.40 13.17
N ILE A 52 12.55 18.84 11.91
CA ILE A 52 11.68 18.27 10.86
C ILE A 52 11.82 16.75 10.71
N TYR A 53 13.06 16.24 10.61
CA TYR A 53 13.33 14.82 10.38
C TYR A 53 12.91 13.97 11.58
N ARG A 54 13.23 14.42 12.81
CA ARG A 54 12.88 13.67 14.02
C ARG A 54 11.36 13.57 14.19
N LEU A 55 10.63 14.67 13.96
CA LEU A 55 9.18 14.69 14.14
C LEU A 55 8.45 13.88 13.09
N PHE A 56 8.86 13.96 11.82
CA PHE A 56 8.23 13.16 10.77
C PHE A 56 8.60 11.68 10.88
N SER A 57 9.86 11.33 11.18
CA SER A 57 10.26 9.94 11.43
C SER A 57 9.47 9.34 12.59
N ARG A 58 9.20 10.09 13.67
CA ARG A 58 8.32 9.60 14.76
C ARG A 58 6.92 9.28 14.25
N ARG A 59 6.34 10.13 13.38
CA ARG A 59 5.03 9.87 12.76
C ARG A 59 5.05 8.62 11.90
N LEU A 60 6.12 8.42 11.12
CA LEU A 60 6.30 7.22 10.30
C LEU A 60 6.47 5.96 11.14
N CYS A 61 7.23 6.00 12.24
CA CYS A 61 7.37 4.87 13.15
C CYS A 61 6.02 4.49 13.79
N ILE A 62 5.23 5.50 14.21
CA ILE A 62 3.89 5.27 14.76
C ILE A 62 2.99 4.65 13.69
N LEU A 63 3.02 5.20 12.47
CA LEU A 63 2.24 4.68 11.34
C LEU A 63 2.63 3.24 10.99
N LEU A 64 3.92 2.93 10.97
CA LEU A 64 4.43 1.58 10.74
C LEU A 64 3.97 0.61 11.82
N LEU A 65 4.09 1.01 13.09
CA LEU A 65 3.65 0.18 14.21
C LEU A 65 2.15 -0.10 14.13
N PHE A 66 1.32 0.92 13.89
CA PHE A 66 -0.11 0.73 13.73
C PHE A 66 -0.46 -0.11 12.50
N GLY A 67 0.22 0.09 11.38
CA GLY A 67 0.04 -0.72 10.18
C GLY A 67 0.37 -2.20 10.42
N LEU A 68 1.49 -2.50 11.08
CA LEU A 68 1.87 -3.88 11.42
C LEU A 68 0.92 -4.52 12.43
N LEU A 69 0.52 -3.79 13.47
CA LEU A 69 -0.48 -4.28 14.42
C LEU A 69 -1.82 -4.55 13.73
N HIS A 70 -2.28 -3.61 12.89
CA HIS A 70 -3.50 -3.79 12.11
C HIS A 70 -3.38 -5.01 11.19
N PHE A 71 -2.27 -5.16 10.48
CA PHE A 71 -2.02 -6.27 9.56
C PHE A 71 -2.12 -7.63 10.26
N ILE A 72 -1.47 -7.75 11.43
CA ILE A 72 -1.35 -9.01 12.16
C ILE A 72 -2.66 -9.32 12.91
N PHE A 73 -3.26 -8.34 13.56
CA PHE A 73 -4.38 -8.57 14.48
C PHE A 73 -5.76 -8.36 13.85
N LEU A 74 -5.88 -7.52 12.82
CA LEU A 74 -7.18 -7.14 12.25
C LEU A 74 -7.32 -7.68 10.83
N TRP A 75 -6.50 -7.18 9.90
CA TRP A 75 -6.65 -7.47 8.47
C TRP A 75 -5.35 -7.20 7.69
N TYR A 76 -4.93 -8.17 6.88
CA TYR A 76 -3.79 -8.11 5.95
C TYR A 76 -3.90 -7.09 4.79
N GLY A 77 -5.03 -6.39 4.62
CA GLY A 77 -5.26 -5.50 3.48
C GLY A 77 -4.78 -4.06 3.69
N ASP A 78 -4.01 -3.81 4.74
CA ASP A 78 -3.63 -2.47 5.18
C ASP A 78 -2.48 -1.89 4.35
N ILE A 79 -2.54 -0.59 4.05
CA ILE A 79 -1.52 0.11 3.24
C ILE A 79 -0.59 0.97 4.10
N LEU A 80 -0.85 1.09 5.41
CA LEU A 80 -0.17 2.03 6.30
C LEU A 80 1.28 1.60 6.53
N HIS A 81 1.56 0.30 6.70
CA HIS A 81 2.95 -0.16 6.84
C HIS A 81 3.76 0.13 5.59
N ALA A 82 3.17 -0.11 4.42
CA ALA A 82 3.78 0.16 3.13
C ALA A 82 4.06 1.66 2.93
N TYR A 83 3.10 2.51 3.30
CA TYR A 83 3.24 3.98 3.26
C TYR A 83 4.30 4.48 4.23
N ALA A 84 4.38 3.89 5.42
CA ALA A 84 5.41 4.27 6.38
C ALA A 84 6.81 3.97 5.82
N ILE A 85 7.00 2.79 5.24
CA ILE A 85 8.28 2.39 4.62
C ILE A 85 8.64 3.33 3.46
N ALA A 86 7.72 3.58 2.52
CA ALA A 86 7.94 4.52 1.43
C ALA A 86 8.15 5.97 1.93
N GLY A 87 7.49 6.36 3.00
CA GLY A 87 7.60 7.67 3.63
C GLY A 87 8.99 7.94 4.21
N PHE A 88 9.72 6.91 4.68
CA PHE A 88 11.11 7.08 5.11
C PHE A 88 12.02 7.45 3.93
N VAL A 89 11.76 6.90 2.74
CA VAL A 89 12.50 7.27 1.53
C VAL A 89 12.24 8.74 1.17
N LEU A 90 11.00 9.20 1.33
CA LEU A 90 10.59 10.58 1.01
C LEU A 90 11.37 11.65 1.80
N LEU A 91 11.85 11.33 3.01
CA LEU A 91 12.66 12.24 3.83
C LEU A 91 13.94 12.69 3.13
N PHE A 92 14.58 11.80 2.35
CA PHE A 92 15.81 12.13 1.62
C PHE A 92 15.59 13.12 0.47
N PHE A 93 14.35 13.28 0.01
CA PHE A 93 13.99 14.12 -1.13
C PHE A 93 13.48 15.51 -0.74
N TYR A 94 13.16 15.75 0.54
CA TYR A 94 12.58 17.05 0.97
C TYR A 94 13.45 18.25 0.61
N LYS A 95 14.76 18.21 0.82
CA LYS A 95 15.69 19.32 0.52
C LYS A 95 16.23 19.30 -0.92
N ARG A 96 15.82 18.34 -1.76
CA ARG A 96 16.31 18.22 -3.14
C ARG A 96 15.59 19.19 -4.09
N SER A 97 16.22 19.41 -5.24
CA SER A 97 15.68 20.31 -6.27
C SER A 97 14.38 19.74 -6.85
N THR A 98 13.45 20.63 -7.21
CA THR A 98 12.13 20.24 -7.74
C THR A 98 12.25 19.41 -9.03
N LYS A 99 13.26 19.69 -9.87
CA LYS A 99 13.55 18.88 -11.06
C LYS A 99 13.93 17.45 -10.70
N LEU A 100 14.82 17.27 -9.72
CA LEU A 100 15.27 15.95 -9.29
C LEU A 100 14.11 15.15 -8.68
N ILE A 101 13.27 15.77 -7.84
CA ILE A 101 12.09 15.13 -7.25
C ILE A 101 11.13 14.63 -8.34
N PHE A 102 10.86 15.45 -9.36
CA PHE A 102 9.99 15.06 -10.46
C PHE A 102 10.55 13.91 -11.29
N ILE A 103 11.81 14.03 -11.73
CA ILE A 103 12.47 13.00 -12.55
C ILE A 103 12.52 11.69 -11.78
N THR A 104 12.98 11.70 -10.52
CA THR A 104 13.03 10.49 -9.70
C THR A 104 11.63 9.90 -9.47
N GLY A 105 10.62 10.72 -9.21
CA GLY A 105 9.23 10.26 -9.11
C GLY A 105 8.75 9.53 -10.37
N CYS A 106 8.94 10.14 -11.54
CA CYS A 106 8.61 9.51 -12.83
C CYS A 106 9.42 8.24 -13.08
N SER A 107 10.71 8.21 -12.74
CA SER A 107 11.56 7.02 -12.89
C SER A 107 11.08 5.87 -12.02
N PHE A 108 10.68 6.13 -10.78
CA PHE A 108 10.13 5.11 -9.87
C PHE A 108 8.80 4.54 -10.38
N LEU A 109 7.90 5.40 -10.89
CA LEU A 109 6.64 4.96 -11.49
C LEU A 109 6.86 4.12 -12.75
N LEU A 110 7.76 4.57 -13.63
CA LEU A 110 8.09 3.84 -14.84
C LEU A 110 8.70 2.47 -14.51
N ALA A 111 9.67 2.43 -13.60
CA ALA A 111 10.28 1.19 -13.15
C ALA A 111 9.26 0.23 -12.53
N SER A 112 8.35 0.73 -11.68
CA SER A 112 7.27 -0.08 -11.10
C SER A 112 6.35 -0.65 -12.18
N TYR A 113 5.92 0.19 -13.13
CA TYR A 113 5.04 -0.24 -14.21
C TYR A 113 5.71 -1.29 -15.10
N THR A 114 6.97 -1.07 -15.50
CA THR A 114 7.75 -2.05 -16.27
C THR A 114 7.89 -3.37 -15.53
N LEU A 115 8.18 -3.33 -14.22
CA LEU A 115 8.28 -4.54 -13.40
C LEU A 115 6.95 -5.32 -13.37
N HIS A 116 5.82 -4.64 -13.17
CA HIS A 116 4.50 -5.27 -13.19
C HIS A 116 4.19 -5.90 -14.56
N VAL A 117 4.51 -5.23 -15.66
CA VAL A 117 4.33 -5.79 -17.01
C VAL A 117 5.20 -7.03 -17.21
N ILE A 118 6.47 -6.98 -16.81
CA ILE A 118 7.37 -8.15 -16.90
C ILE A 118 6.81 -9.31 -16.08
N LEU A 119 6.40 -9.07 -14.83
CA LEU A 119 5.85 -10.11 -13.97
C LEU A 119 4.54 -10.68 -14.53
N PHE A 120 3.68 -9.83 -15.09
CA PHE A 120 2.45 -10.27 -15.75
C PHE A 120 2.73 -11.16 -16.97
N LEU A 121 3.74 -10.84 -17.77
CA LEU A 121 4.15 -11.65 -18.93
C LEU A 121 4.81 -12.98 -18.52
N HIS A 122 5.50 -13.02 -17.37
CA HIS A 122 6.11 -14.25 -16.83
C HIS A 122 5.14 -15.09 -16.00
N ALA A 123 4.02 -14.51 -15.57
CA ALA A 123 2.97 -15.24 -14.88
C ALA A 123 2.36 -16.25 -15.85
N SER A 124 2.73 -17.52 -15.69
CA SER A 124 2.08 -18.60 -16.43
C SER A 124 0.58 -18.61 -16.08
N PRO A 125 -0.34 -18.77 -17.04
CA PRO A 125 -1.78 -18.85 -16.79
C PRO A 125 -2.19 -20.16 -16.07
N SER A 126 -1.25 -20.81 -15.39
CA SER A 126 -1.54 -21.87 -14.42
C SER A 126 -2.48 -21.30 -13.37
N ILE A 127 -3.78 -21.53 -13.55
CA ILE A 127 -4.80 -21.31 -12.54
C ILE A 127 -4.29 -22.06 -11.31
N PRO A 128 -4.06 -21.41 -10.16
CA PRO A 128 -3.68 -22.13 -8.95
C PRO A 128 -4.79 -23.16 -8.68
N GLU A 129 -4.44 -24.44 -8.81
CA GLU A 129 -5.39 -25.56 -8.69
C GLU A 129 -6.08 -25.56 -7.33
N GLU A 130 -5.42 -24.98 -6.31
CA GLU A 130 -6.00 -24.69 -5.01
C GLU A 130 -5.54 -23.32 -4.49
N ILE A 131 -6.49 -22.54 -3.93
CA ILE A 131 -6.15 -21.36 -3.13
C ILE A 131 -5.32 -21.87 -1.94
N PRO A 132 -4.10 -21.34 -1.71
CA PRO A 132 -3.27 -21.79 -0.61
C PRO A 132 -4.05 -21.74 0.71
N LYS A 133 -4.05 -22.85 1.46
CA LYS A 133 -4.88 -23.03 2.68
C LYS A 133 -4.75 -21.87 3.67
N TYR A 134 -3.58 -21.23 3.74
CA TYR A 134 -3.35 -20.07 4.64
C TYR A 134 -4.28 -18.87 4.33
N TYR A 135 -4.72 -18.66 3.09
CA TYR A 135 -5.68 -17.60 2.77
C TYR A 135 -7.02 -17.85 3.43
N GLN A 136 -7.52 -19.09 3.43
CA GLN A 136 -8.77 -19.44 4.11
C GLN A 136 -8.64 -19.22 5.63
N TYR A 137 -7.54 -19.69 6.22
CA TYR A 137 -7.26 -19.50 7.65
C TYR A 137 -7.22 -18.02 8.07
N MET A 138 -6.88 -17.10 7.17
CA MET A 138 -6.80 -15.67 7.47
C MET A 138 -8.16 -15.01 7.77
N PHE A 139 -9.28 -15.61 7.31
CA PHE A 139 -10.63 -15.06 7.41
C PHE A 139 -11.62 -15.91 8.21
N THR A 140 -11.49 -17.23 8.16
CA THR A 140 -12.44 -18.16 8.79
C THR A 140 -11.84 -18.82 10.03
N GLY A 141 -10.51 -18.85 10.15
CA GLY A 141 -9.80 -19.58 11.20
C GLY A 141 -9.96 -21.10 11.14
N ASN A 142 -10.61 -21.66 10.11
CA ASN A 142 -10.73 -23.09 9.84
C ASN A 142 -10.81 -23.36 8.33
N THR A 143 -10.78 -24.62 7.91
CA THR A 143 -10.93 -25.00 6.49
C THR A 143 -12.30 -25.59 6.15
N THR A 144 -13.19 -25.72 7.15
CA THR A 144 -14.46 -26.47 7.03
C THR A 144 -15.68 -25.58 6.86
N ASN A 145 -15.71 -24.38 7.45
CA ASN A 145 -16.84 -23.46 7.32
C ASN A 145 -16.43 -22.27 6.45
N GLN A 146 -17.20 -21.99 5.41
CA GLN A 146 -17.00 -20.81 4.56
C GLN A 146 -17.55 -19.52 5.19
N THR A 147 -18.00 -19.57 6.45
CA THR A 147 -18.49 -18.40 7.18
C THR A 147 -17.31 -17.63 7.77
N VAL A 148 -17.18 -16.36 7.36
CA VAL A 148 -16.19 -15.43 7.92
C VAL A 148 -16.56 -15.18 9.37
N ASN A 149 -15.66 -15.53 10.28
CA ASN A 149 -15.84 -15.35 11.71
C ASN A 149 -14.60 -14.67 12.27
N LEU A 150 -14.75 -13.45 12.77
CA LEU A 150 -13.63 -12.62 13.21
C LEU A 150 -12.95 -13.14 14.48
N PHE A 151 -13.69 -13.84 15.33
CA PHE A 151 -13.22 -14.20 16.67
C PHE A 151 -13.01 -15.71 16.87
N SER A 152 -13.60 -16.56 16.03
CA SER A 152 -13.38 -18.01 16.12
C SER A 152 -12.00 -18.38 15.60
N ASN A 153 -11.27 -19.21 16.36
CA ASN A 153 -9.91 -19.64 16.01
C ASN A 153 -8.97 -18.46 15.69
N TYR A 154 -9.14 -17.33 16.37
CA TYR A 154 -8.39 -16.09 16.12
C TYR A 154 -6.87 -16.28 16.08
N LEU A 155 -6.33 -17.14 16.96
CA LEU A 155 -4.90 -17.48 16.96
C LEU A 155 -4.42 -18.10 15.64
N HIS A 156 -5.25 -18.92 14.98
CA HIS A 156 -4.92 -19.47 13.66
C HIS A 156 -4.94 -18.37 12.59
N GLN A 157 -5.87 -17.42 12.70
CA GLN A 157 -5.92 -16.27 11.78
C GLN A 157 -4.67 -15.39 11.94
N VAL A 158 -4.27 -15.08 13.17
CA VAL A 158 -3.06 -14.30 13.47
C VAL A 158 -1.81 -15.00 12.92
N LYS A 159 -1.67 -16.32 13.14
CA LYS A 159 -0.56 -17.11 12.58
C LYS A 159 -0.55 -17.08 11.06
N ALA A 160 -1.72 -17.20 10.42
CA ALA A 160 -1.84 -17.10 8.97
C ALA A 160 -1.46 -15.71 8.44
N ARG A 161 -1.86 -14.64 9.13
CA ARG A 161 -1.47 -13.26 8.78
C ARG A 161 0.02 -13.02 8.94
N LEU A 162 0.61 -13.52 10.02
CA LEU A 162 2.05 -13.45 10.23
C LEU A 162 2.82 -14.23 9.16
N PHE A 163 2.36 -15.43 8.81
CA PHE A 163 2.96 -16.22 7.73
C PHE A 163 2.87 -15.48 6.39
N PHE A 164 1.71 -14.92 6.07
CA PHE A 164 1.52 -14.12 4.87
C PHE A 164 2.42 -12.88 4.84
N LEU A 165 2.55 -12.18 5.97
CA LEU A 165 3.45 -11.03 6.12
C LEU A 165 4.90 -11.40 5.75
N MET A 166 5.39 -12.52 6.27
CA MET A 166 6.78 -12.94 6.11
C MET A 166 7.09 -13.58 4.76
N THR A 167 6.09 -14.10 4.05
CA THR A 167 6.29 -14.86 2.81
C THR A 167 5.84 -14.12 1.56
N GLN A 168 4.61 -13.59 1.57
CA GLN A 168 3.96 -13.00 0.40
C GLN A 168 4.04 -11.49 0.43
N GLU A 169 3.68 -10.88 1.55
CA GLU A 169 3.61 -9.42 1.68
C GLU A 169 4.98 -8.79 1.46
N PHE A 170 6.06 -9.42 1.94
CA PHE A 170 7.42 -8.94 1.68
C PHE A 170 7.72 -8.81 0.17
N GLN A 171 7.30 -9.78 -0.64
CA GLN A 171 7.47 -9.72 -2.10
C GLN A 171 6.58 -8.65 -2.72
N GLN A 172 5.33 -8.55 -2.28
CA GLN A 172 4.39 -7.51 -2.73
C GLN A 172 4.90 -6.11 -2.40
N LEU A 173 5.48 -5.91 -1.22
CA LEU A 173 6.11 -4.65 -0.81
C LEU A 173 7.30 -4.30 -1.69
N LEU A 174 8.18 -5.24 -2.02
CA LEU A 174 9.31 -4.98 -2.91
C LEU A 174 8.86 -4.50 -4.30
N ILE A 175 7.75 -5.05 -4.78
CA ILE A 175 7.16 -4.69 -6.08
C ILE A 175 6.39 -3.35 -6.00
N GLY A 176 5.63 -3.13 -4.92
CA GLY A 176 4.75 -1.97 -4.75
C GLY A 176 5.42 -0.71 -4.21
N ILE A 177 6.45 -0.83 -3.37
CA ILE A 177 7.17 0.33 -2.77
C ILE A 177 7.66 1.34 -3.81
N PRO A 178 8.27 0.93 -4.94
CA PRO A 178 8.63 1.86 -6.01
C PRO A 178 7.46 2.72 -6.48
N GLU A 179 6.26 2.15 -6.59
CA GLU A 179 5.06 2.91 -6.96
C GLU A 179 4.68 3.93 -5.88
N TYR A 180 4.63 3.51 -4.60
CA TYR A 180 4.35 4.39 -3.47
C TYR A 180 5.31 5.58 -3.45
N ILE A 181 6.61 5.31 -3.59
CA ILE A 181 7.66 6.34 -3.64
C ILE A 181 7.43 7.28 -4.82
N GLY A 182 7.15 6.74 -6.01
CA GLY A 182 6.86 7.53 -7.20
C GLY A 182 5.71 8.51 -6.97
N LEU A 183 4.57 8.01 -6.50
CA LEU A 183 3.38 8.84 -6.24
C LEU A 183 3.62 9.87 -5.12
N PHE A 184 4.34 9.49 -4.07
CA PHE A 184 4.69 10.40 -2.98
C PHE A 184 5.59 11.54 -3.47
N LEU A 185 6.56 11.24 -4.34
CA LEU A 185 7.45 12.24 -4.93
C LEU A 185 6.69 13.19 -5.88
N ILE A 186 5.74 12.68 -6.66
CA ILE A 186 4.86 13.53 -7.48
C ILE A 186 3.99 14.43 -6.58
N GLY A 187 3.49 13.92 -5.46
CA GLY A 187 2.78 14.72 -4.45
C GLY A 187 3.67 15.80 -3.83
N LEU A 188 4.89 15.46 -3.43
CA LEU A 188 5.88 16.40 -2.89
C LEU A 188 6.23 17.49 -3.92
N TRP A 189 6.41 17.11 -5.18
CA TRP A 189 6.64 18.04 -6.29
C TRP A 189 5.48 19.03 -6.46
N ALA A 190 4.25 18.52 -6.46
CA ALA A 190 3.04 19.34 -6.60
C ALA A 190 2.91 20.34 -5.42
N GLY A 191 3.21 19.87 -4.20
CA GLY A 191 3.28 20.71 -3.01
C GLY A 191 4.32 21.83 -3.17
N LYS A 192 5.56 21.50 -3.57
CA LYS A 192 6.63 22.50 -3.79
C LYS A 192 6.30 23.53 -4.85
N LYS A 193 5.55 23.15 -5.88
CA LYS A 193 5.13 24.06 -6.96
C LYS A 193 3.94 24.95 -6.57
N ASN A 194 3.41 24.83 -5.35
CA ASN A 194 2.25 25.58 -4.85
C ASN A 194 1.02 25.48 -5.76
N ILE A 195 0.81 24.34 -6.43
CA ILE A 195 -0.29 24.13 -7.40
C ILE A 195 -1.68 24.39 -6.77
N PHE A 196 -1.80 24.24 -5.44
CA PHE A 196 -3.06 24.36 -4.71
C PHE A 196 -3.27 25.71 -4.01
N ARG A 197 -2.36 26.68 -4.18
CA ARG A 197 -2.58 28.06 -3.71
C ARG A 197 -3.30 28.82 -4.83
N ARG A 198 -4.62 28.90 -4.73
CA ARG A 198 -5.44 29.93 -5.38
C ARG A 198 -5.69 31.07 -4.40
#